data_AF-A0A4R5LR46-F1
#
_entry.id   AF-A0A4R5LR46-F1
#
_cell.length_a   1.000
_cell.length_b   1.000
_cell.length_c   1.000
_cell.angle_alpha   90.00
_cell.angle_beta   90.00
_cell.angle_gamma   90.00
#
_symmetry.space_group_name_H-M   'P 1'
#
loop_
_entity.id
_entity.type
_entity.pdbx_description
1 polymer ?
#
loop_
_entity_poly.entity_id
_entity_poly.type
_entity_poly.pdbx_seq_one_letter_code
_entity_poly.pdbx_strand_id
1 'polypeptide(L)'
;MRRLLVFAPLLIFGLAGIYLLSSFLRDAAEGAFQDNLLPELIGFCLEGFFLVGLFSLIQRRLERDRKQELRQSLRGALRDVLSHLDVALLEQNAEPASSQALEHDPQVVATLFKKLNTVELDLHNMARLKSCADHSYGVTRDLIPVAAQLSPEHMRWWLAITESVRHLSEAADRASVQFAAHKFLINLGEFDQLQL
;
A
#
# COMPACT_ATOMS: atom_id res chain seq x y z
N MET A 1 16.29 11.48 0.19
CA MET A 1 17.56 11.51 0.96
C MET A 1 17.92 10.17 1.61
N ARG A 2 17.01 9.47 2.33
CA ARG A 2 17.28 8.12 2.91
C ARG A 2 17.77 7.04 1.91
N ARG A 3 17.34 7.11 0.64
CA ARG A 3 17.77 6.15 -0.41
C ARG A 3 19.26 6.25 -0.72
N LEU A 4 19.81 7.47 -0.83
CA LEU A 4 21.24 7.70 -1.10
C LEU A 4 22.13 7.21 0.05
N LEU A 5 21.67 7.31 1.31
CA LEU A 5 22.42 6.84 2.47
C LEU A 5 22.66 5.33 2.49
N VAL A 6 21.75 4.53 1.92
CA VAL A 6 21.92 3.07 1.85
C VAL A 6 22.76 2.68 0.63
N PHE A 7 22.67 3.45 -0.47
CA PHE A 7 23.47 3.18 -1.67
C PHE A 7 24.90 3.74 -1.60
N ALA A 8 25.16 4.76 -0.78
CA ALA A 8 26.48 5.34 -0.59
C ALA A 8 27.54 4.32 -0.12
N PRO A 9 27.34 3.55 0.96
CA PRO A 9 28.32 2.54 1.36
C PRO A 9 28.45 1.45 0.30
N LEU A 10 27.36 1.07 -0.37
CA LEU A 10 27.39 0.08 -1.45
C LEU A 10 28.27 0.53 -2.63
N LEU A 11 28.14 1.80 -3.02
CA LEU A 11 28.96 2.42 -4.06
C LEU A 11 30.43 2.54 -3.63
N ILE A 12 30.69 2.91 -2.37
CA ILE A 12 32.05 3.02 -1.84
C ILE A 12 32.72 1.64 -1.83
N PHE A 13 32.08 0.60 -1.30
CA PHE A 13 32.64 -0.76 -1.28
C PHE A 13 32.79 -1.35 -2.69
N GLY A 14 31.82 -1.11 -3.58
CA GLY A 14 31.90 -1.56 -4.97
C GLY A 14 33.02 -0.86 -5.75
N LEU A 15 33.12 0.47 -5.69
CA LEU A 15 34.15 1.24 -6.39
C LEU A 15 35.55 0.99 -5.80
N ALA A 16 35.66 0.89 -4.47
CA ALA A 16 36.93 0.53 -3.81
C ALA A 16 37.37 -0.88 -4.20
N GLY A 17 36.46 -1.86 -4.19
CA GLY A 17 36.76 -3.23 -4.62
C GLY A 17 37.20 -3.30 -6.08
N ILE A 18 36.51 -2.61 -7.00
CA ILE A 18 36.88 -2.55 -8.42
C ILE A 18 38.22 -1.84 -8.61
N TYR A 19 38.48 -0.75 -7.90
CA TYR A 19 39.75 -0.03 -7.95
C TYR A 19 40.92 -0.91 -7.48
N LEU A 20 40.78 -1.56 -6.33
CA LEU A 20 41.79 -2.47 -5.77
C LEU A 20 42.05 -3.66 -6.69
N LEU A 21 41.00 -4.26 -7.26
CA LEU A 21 41.12 -5.34 -8.25
C LEU A 21 41.86 -4.87 -9.51
N SER A 22 41.54 -3.66 -10.01
CA SER A 22 42.21 -3.10 -11.18
C SER A 22 43.67 -2.77 -10.93
N SER A 23 44.02 -2.33 -9.72
CA SER A 23 45.40 -2.09 -9.29
C SER A 23 46.18 -3.40 -9.20
N PHE A 24 45.58 -4.44 -8.61
CA PHE A 24 46.18 -5.78 -8.52
C PHE A 24 46.48 -6.39 -9.90
N LEU A 25 45.56 -6.24 -10.85
CA LEU A 25 45.71 -6.77 -12.21
C LEU A 25 46.72 -5.98 -13.08
N ARG A 26 47.01 -4.72 -12.74
CA ARG A 26 47.92 -3.86 -13.51
C ARG A 26 49.36 -3.90 -12.99
N ASP A 27 49.55 -3.98 -11.67
CA ASP A 27 50.86 -4.01 -11.04
C ASP A 27 51.13 -5.38 -10.44
N ALA A 28 51.98 -6.17 -11.11
CA ALA A 28 52.59 -7.39 -10.59
C ALA A 28 53.87 -7.04 -9.79
N ALA A 29 53.79 -6.09 -8.87
CA ALA A 29 54.91 -5.75 -8.02
C ALA A 29 54.98 -6.74 -6.84
N GLU A 30 56.17 -7.30 -6.61
CA GLU A 30 56.42 -8.23 -5.50
C GLU A 30 56.56 -7.43 -4.20
N GLY A 31 55.72 -7.74 -3.22
CA GLY A 31 55.72 -7.05 -1.93
C GLY A 31 54.67 -7.62 -0.97
N ALA A 32 55.01 -7.69 0.32
CA ALA A 32 54.16 -8.29 1.36
C ALA A 32 52.73 -7.71 1.44
N PHE A 33 52.53 -6.48 0.97
CA PHE A 33 51.21 -5.85 0.87
C PHE A 33 50.37 -6.39 -0.30
N GLN A 34 50.99 -6.63 -1.46
CA GLN A 34 50.33 -7.14 -2.67
C GLN A 34 50.01 -8.64 -2.58
N ASP A 35 50.85 -9.41 -1.89
CA ASP A 35 50.69 -10.87 -1.80
C ASP A 35 49.69 -11.32 -0.73
N ASN A 36 49.52 -10.55 0.36
CA ASN A 36 48.66 -10.94 1.49
C ASN A 36 47.51 -9.95 1.76
N LEU A 37 47.82 -8.66 1.90
CA LEU A 37 46.84 -7.69 2.40
C LEU A 37 45.84 -7.24 1.32
N LEU A 38 46.31 -7.08 0.08
CA LEU A 38 45.47 -6.62 -1.02
C LEU A 38 44.38 -7.65 -1.41
N PRO A 39 44.66 -8.97 -1.53
CA PRO A 39 43.63 -9.97 -1.78
C PRO A 39 42.60 -10.06 -0.66
N GLU A 40 43.02 -9.96 0.61
CA GLU A 40 42.11 -9.92 1.76
C GLU A 40 41.21 -8.67 1.73
N LEU A 41 41.75 -7.51 1.36
CA LEU A 41 40.97 -6.27 1.24
C LEU A 41 39.95 -6.34 0.09
N ILE A 42 40.32 -6.94 -1.04
CA ILE A 42 39.41 -7.19 -2.18
C ILE A 42 38.29 -8.13 -1.73
N GLY A 43 38.64 -9.23 -1.06
CA GLY A 43 37.67 -10.18 -0.48
C GLY A 43 36.70 -9.48 0.47
N PHE A 44 37.22 -8.67 1.40
CA PHE A 44 36.41 -7.90 2.34
C PHE A 44 35.47 -6.91 1.64
N CYS A 45 35.95 -6.20 0.60
CA CYS A 45 35.10 -5.27 -0.16
C CYS A 45 34.00 -6.00 -0.94
N LEU A 46 34.30 -7.16 -1.55
CA LEU A 46 33.33 -7.95 -2.29
C LEU A 46 32.29 -8.61 -1.37
N GLU A 47 32.73 -9.18 -0.25
CA GLU A 47 31.84 -9.77 0.76
C GLU A 47 30.94 -8.69 1.38
N GLY A 48 31.51 -7.53 1.75
CA GLY A 48 30.75 -6.40 2.27
C GLY A 48 29.71 -5.89 1.27
N PHE A 49 30.09 -5.75 0.00
CA PHE A 49 29.18 -5.37 -1.08
C PHE A 49 28.05 -6.40 -1.25
N PHE A 50 28.40 -7.69 -1.29
CA PHE A 50 27.44 -8.75 -1.53
C PHE A 50 26.48 -8.92 -0.36
N LEU A 51 26.99 -9.00 0.88
CA LEU A 51 26.16 -9.20 2.07
C LEU A 51 25.26 -7.99 2.33
N VAL A 52 25.81 -6.77 2.36
CA VAL A 52 25.02 -5.56 2.61
C VAL A 52 24.06 -5.28 1.46
N GLY A 53 24.50 -5.50 0.21
CA GLY A 53 23.68 -5.28 -0.98
C GLY A 53 22.52 -6.24 -1.10
N LEU A 54 22.81 -7.54 -1.03
CA LEU A 54 21.80 -8.58 -1.13
C LEU A 54 20.81 -8.49 0.02
N PHE A 55 21.29 -8.32 1.25
CA PHE A 55 20.42 -8.21 2.41
C PHE A 55 19.54 -6.95 2.34
N SER A 56 20.09 -5.80 1.93
CA SER A 56 19.29 -4.58 1.74
C SER A 56 18.23 -4.75 0.64
N LEU A 57 18.55 -5.45 -0.44
CA LEU A 57 17.60 -5.72 -1.52
C LEU A 57 16.48 -6.66 -1.06
N ILE A 58 16.82 -7.73 -0.33
CA ILE A 58 15.85 -8.66 0.27
C ILE A 58 14.95 -7.95 1.26
N GLN A 59 15.52 -7.17 2.20
CA GLN A 59 14.75 -6.39 3.18
C GLN A 59 13.76 -5.45 2.50
N ARG A 60 14.19 -4.75 1.45
CA ARG A 60 13.30 -3.85 0.69
C ARG A 60 12.17 -4.59 0.00
N ARG A 61 12.42 -5.80 -0.51
CA ARG A 61 11.38 -6.64 -1.10
C ARG A 61 10.36 -7.05 -0.04
N LEU A 62 10.84 -7.58 1.09
CA LEU A 62 9.99 -7.99 2.21
C LEU A 62 9.17 -6.82 2.78
N GLU A 63 9.76 -5.63 2.91
CA GLU A 63 9.01 -4.45 3.35
C GLU A 63 7.91 -4.05 2.37
N ARG A 64 8.15 -4.16 1.06
CA ARG A 64 7.12 -3.87 0.04
C ARG A 64 6.00 -4.89 0.09
N ASP A 65 6.33 -6.17 0.15
CA ASP A 65 5.34 -7.25 0.21
C ASP A 65 4.48 -7.10 1.47
N ARG A 66 5.10 -6.85 2.64
CA ARG A 66 4.38 -6.55 3.89
C ARG A 66 3.45 -5.35 3.76
N LYS A 67 3.90 -4.25 3.14
CA LYS A 67 3.04 -3.08 2.92
C LYS A 67 1.87 -3.37 1.99
N GLN A 68 2.07 -4.20 0.97
CA GLN A 68 0.99 -4.62 0.09
C GLN A 68 -0.05 -5.46 0.85
N GLU A 69 0.38 -6.40 1.69
CA GLU A 69 -0.51 -7.20 2.55
C GLU A 69 -1.31 -6.31 3.52
N LEU A 70 -0.66 -5.34 4.17
CA LEU A 70 -1.35 -4.39 5.06
C LEU A 70 -2.40 -3.57 4.29
N ARG A 71 -2.07 -3.10 3.08
CA ARG A 71 -3.03 -2.39 2.22
C ARG A 71 -4.19 -3.28 1.80
N GLN A 72 -3.94 -4.54 1.48
CA GLN A 72 -5.00 -5.50 1.15
C GLN A 72 -5.90 -5.78 2.36
N SER A 73 -5.34 -5.92 3.56
CA SER A 73 -6.11 -6.08 4.79
C SER A 73 -7.05 -4.88 5.04
N LEU A 74 -6.57 -3.66 4.80
CA LEU A 74 -7.39 -2.44 4.87
C LEU A 74 -8.52 -2.47 3.83
N ARG A 75 -8.22 -2.79 2.56
CA ARG A 75 -9.24 -2.92 1.51
C ARG A 75 -10.28 -4.00 1.85
N GLY A 76 -9.84 -5.14 2.37
CA GLY A 76 -10.69 -6.25 2.79
C GLY A 76 -11.71 -5.86 3.86
N ALA A 77 -11.34 -4.98 4.80
CA ALA A 77 -12.26 -4.49 5.82
C ALA A 77 -13.41 -3.64 5.27
N LEU A 78 -13.24 -3.04 4.08
CA LEU A 78 -14.26 -2.22 3.42
C LEU A 78 -15.16 -3.02 2.47
N ARG A 79 -14.82 -4.29 2.23
CA ARG A 79 -15.48 -5.16 1.25
C ARG A 79 -16.98 -5.24 1.48
N ASP A 80 -17.42 -5.39 2.72
CA ASP A 80 -18.84 -5.61 3.01
C ASP A 80 -19.66 -4.36 2.70
N VAL A 81 -19.14 -3.16 3.01
CA VAL A 81 -19.76 -1.87 2.66
C VAL A 81 -19.79 -1.69 1.13
N LEU A 82 -18.68 -1.99 0.46
CA LEU A 82 -18.58 -1.90 -1.00
C LEU A 82 -19.51 -2.89 -1.70
N SER A 83 -19.67 -4.10 -1.17
CA SER A 83 -20.58 -5.13 -1.70
C SER A 83 -22.04 -4.68 -1.62
N HIS A 84 -22.47 -4.16 -0.46
CA HIS A 84 -23.84 -3.64 -0.32
C HIS A 84 -24.08 -2.43 -1.20
N LEU A 85 -23.08 -1.57 -1.37
CA LEU A 85 -23.16 -0.41 -2.26
C LEU A 85 -23.23 -0.83 -3.73
N ASP A 86 -22.46 -1.83 -4.15
CA ASP A 86 -22.50 -2.37 -5.50
C ASP A 86 -23.87 -2.98 -5.79
N VAL A 87 -24.38 -3.82 -4.88
CA VAL A 87 -25.73 -4.40 -5.01
C VAL A 87 -26.81 -3.34 -5.11
N ALA A 88 -26.70 -2.27 -4.32
CA ALA A 88 -27.65 -1.17 -4.32
C ALA A 88 -27.62 -0.33 -5.61
N LEU A 89 -26.52 -0.39 -6.36
CA LEU A 89 -26.30 0.35 -7.61
C LEU A 89 -26.36 -0.57 -8.85
N LEU A 90 -26.80 -1.81 -8.70
CA LEU A 90 -26.95 -2.75 -9.80
C LEU A 90 -28.08 -2.33 -10.74
N GLU A 91 -27.81 -2.43 -12.04
CA GLU A 91 -28.84 -2.33 -13.07
C GLU A 91 -29.66 -3.63 -13.12
N GLN A 92 -30.88 -3.55 -13.68
CA GLN A 92 -31.72 -4.74 -13.83
C GLN A 92 -31.00 -5.78 -14.72
N ASN A 93 -30.73 -6.97 -14.14
CA ASN A 93 -30.00 -8.10 -14.74
C ASN A 93 -28.46 -7.96 -14.81
N ALA A 94 -27.86 -7.00 -14.12
CA ALA A 94 -26.42 -6.99 -13.92
C ALA A 94 -26.00 -7.94 -12.77
N GLU A 95 -24.82 -8.54 -12.88
CA GLU A 95 -24.22 -9.30 -11.80
C GLU A 95 -23.39 -8.39 -10.88
N PRO A 96 -23.41 -8.63 -9.55
CA PRO A 96 -22.53 -7.92 -8.62
C PRO A 96 -21.06 -8.19 -8.93
N ALA A 97 -20.22 -7.22 -8.61
CA ALA A 97 -18.79 -7.37 -8.63
C ALA A 97 -18.37 -8.52 -7.69
N SER A 98 -17.38 -9.30 -8.14
CA SER A 98 -16.83 -10.36 -7.31
C SER A 98 -16.13 -9.79 -6.07
N SER A 99 -16.10 -10.55 -4.97
CA SER A 99 -15.41 -10.12 -3.75
C SER A 99 -13.94 -9.77 -4.00
N GLN A 100 -13.26 -10.51 -4.88
CA GLN A 100 -11.88 -10.22 -5.26
C GLN A 100 -11.75 -8.88 -5.99
N ALA A 101 -12.69 -8.53 -6.87
CA ALA A 101 -12.67 -7.25 -7.56
C ALA A 101 -12.87 -6.08 -6.58
N LEU A 102 -13.78 -6.22 -5.63
CA LEU A 102 -14.04 -5.22 -4.57
C LEU A 102 -12.84 -5.01 -3.63
N GLU A 103 -11.95 -6.01 -3.48
CA GLU A 103 -10.75 -5.91 -2.65
C GLU A 103 -9.53 -5.39 -3.42
N HIS A 104 -9.37 -5.78 -4.68
CA HIS A 104 -8.13 -5.59 -5.42
C HIS A 104 -8.19 -4.56 -6.55
N ASP A 105 -9.37 -4.23 -7.06
CA ASP A 105 -9.52 -3.35 -8.22
C ASP A 105 -9.93 -1.92 -7.81
N PRO A 106 -9.08 -0.90 -8.02
CA PRO A 106 -9.43 0.50 -7.87
C PRO A 106 -10.51 0.98 -8.85
N GLN A 107 -10.62 0.37 -10.03
CA GLN A 107 -11.59 0.78 -11.05
C GLN A 107 -13.04 0.50 -10.64
N VAL A 108 -13.25 -0.49 -9.77
CA VAL A 108 -14.58 -0.78 -9.20
C VAL A 108 -15.08 0.43 -8.40
N VAL A 109 -14.23 1.05 -7.57
CA VAL A 109 -14.59 2.25 -6.79
C VAL A 109 -14.94 3.42 -7.70
N ALA A 110 -14.16 3.63 -8.77
CA ALA A 110 -14.45 4.67 -9.76
C ALA A 110 -15.78 4.41 -10.51
N THR A 111 -16.11 3.15 -10.76
CA THR A 111 -17.37 2.76 -11.41
C THR A 111 -18.56 2.98 -10.47
N LEU A 112 -18.45 2.53 -9.21
CA LEU A 112 -19.45 2.79 -8.17
C LEU A 112 -19.69 4.28 -7.97
N PHE A 113 -18.62 5.08 -8.00
CA PHE A 113 -18.73 6.53 -7.88
C PHE A 113 -19.55 7.16 -9.01
N LYS A 114 -19.33 6.70 -10.24
CA LYS A 114 -20.14 7.15 -11.39
C LYS A 114 -21.60 6.70 -11.25
N LYS A 115 -21.84 5.45 -10.88
CA LYS A 115 -23.19 4.89 -10.71
C LYS A 115 -23.98 5.60 -9.61
N LEU A 116 -23.35 5.92 -8.48
CA LEU A 116 -23.99 6.62 -7.36
C LEU A 116 -24.48 8.03 -7.72
N ASN A 117 -23.87 8.65 -8.74
CA ASN A 117 -24.29 9.95 -9.25
C ASN A 117 -25.45 9.88 -10.25
N THR A 118 -25.72 8.69 -10.82
CA THR A 118 -26.77 8.50 -11.83
C THR A 118 -27.98 7.73 -11.29
N VAL A 119 -27.77 6.84 -10.32
CA VAL A 119 -28.79 5.97 -9.77
C VAL A 119 -29.24 6.49 -8.41
N GLU A 120 -30.55 6.64 -8.29
CA GLU A 120 -31.20 6.98 -7.03
C GLU A 120 -31.36 5.73 -6.16
N LEU A 121 -30.72 5.71 -5.00
CA LEU A 121 -30.82 4.60 -4.05
C LEU A 121 -32.23 4.52 -3.44
N ASP A 122 -32.82 3.33 -3.41
CA ASP A 122 -34.09 3.08 -2.74
C ASP A 122 -33.94 2.96 -1.21
N LEU A 123 -35.05 3.09 -0.48
CA LEU A 123 -35.06 3.09 0.98
C LEU A 123 -34.54 1.78 1.60
N HIS A 124 -34.82 0.64 0.96
CA HIS A 124 -34.44 -0.68 1.46
C HIS A 124 -32.94 -0.91 1.37
N ASN A 125 -32.36 -0.54 0.23
CA ASN A 125 -30.92 -0.58 -0.02
C ASN A 125 -30.17 0.42 0.86
N MET A 126 -30.74 1.61 1.09
CA MET A 126 -30.17 2.57 2.06
C MET A 126 -30.15 2.01 3.48
N ALA A 127 -31.23 1.39 3.93
CA ALA A 127 -31.30 0.79 5.26
C ALA A 127 -30.27 -0.35 5.43
N ARG A 128 -30.11 -1.19 4.40
CA ARG A 128 -29.07 -2.24 4.37
C ARG A 128 -27.67 -1.67 4.41
N LEU A 129 -27.39 -0.64 3.60
CA LEU A 129 -26.09 0.02 3.56
C LEU A 129 -25.75 0.66 4.92
N LYS A 130 -26.72 1.31 5.56
CA LYS A 130 -26.59 1.89 6.90
C LYS A 130 -26.28 0.81 7.95
N SER A 131 -27.04 -0.29 7.95
CA SER A 131 -26.81 -1.41 8.85
C SER A 131 -25.44 -2.06 8.65
N CYS A 132 -24.99 -2.20 7.39
CA CYS A 132 -23.65 -2.68 7.08
C CYS A 132 -22.58 -1.72 7.60
N ALA A 133 -22.75 -0.41 7.39
CA ALA A 133 -21.80 0.60 7.83
C ALA A 133 -21.66 0.59 9.37
N ASP A 134 -22.75 0.40 10.11
CA ASP A 134 -22.74 0.27 11.56
C ASP A 134 -21.87 -0.91 12.03
N HIS A 135 -22.07 -2.09 11.43
CA HIS A 135 -21.26 -3.27 11.73
C HIS A 135 -19.78 -3.09 11.32
N SER A 136 -19.52 -2.46 10.17
CA SER A 136 -18.17 -2.27 9.64
C SER A 136 -17.40 -1.12 10.30
N TYR A 137 -18.06 -0.19 10.98
CA TYR A 137 -17.42 0.98 11.60
C TYR A 137 -16.37 0.57 12.64
N GLY A 138 -16.71 -0.37 13.54
CA GLY A 138 -15.78 -0.86 14.56
C GLY A 138 -14.50 -1.42 13.97
N VAL A 139 -14.64 -2.31 12.98
CA VAL A 139 -13.50 -2.92 12.26
C VAL A 139 -12.66 -1.85 11.57
N THR A 140 -13.30 -0.91 10.87
CA THR A 140 -12.60 0.14 10.12
C THR A 140 -11.80 1.04 11.07
N ARG A 141 -12.39 1.42 12.21
CA ARG A 141 -11.72 2.22 13.25
C ARG A 141 -10.55 1.47 13.86
N ASP A 142 -10.71 0.19 14.18
CA ASP A 142 -9.68 -0.59 14.85
C ASP A 142 -8.45 -0.84 13.94
N LEU A 143 -8.58 -0.62 12.63
CA LEU A 143 -7.50 -0.69 11.65
C LEU A 143 -6.75 0.64 11.40
N ILE A 144 -7.08 1.73 12.09
CA ILE A 144 -6.30 3.00 12.03
C ILE A 144 -4.79 2.77 12.27
N PRO A 145 -4.36 1.95 13.25
CA PRO A 145 -2.93 1.66 13.45
C PRO A 145 -2.29 0.91 12.27
N VAL A 146 -3.07 0.11 11.53
CA VAL A 146 -2.60 -0.62 10.34
C VAL A 146 -2.32 0.38 9.21
N ALA A 147 -3.20 1.35 8.99
CA ALA A 147 -2.98 2.42 8.03
C ALA A 147 -1.77 3.31 8.39
N ALA A 148 -1.55 3.56 9.69
CA ALA A 148 -0.39 4.30 10.17
C ALA A 148 0.96 3.61 9.88
N GLN A 149 0.98 2.27 9.83
CA GLN A 149 2.18 1.50 9.47
C GLN A 149 2.56 1.65 7.98
N LEU A 150 1.61 2.00 7.12
CA LEU A 150 1.90 2.26 5.70
C LEU A 150 2.60 3.61 5.53
N SER A 151 1.97 4.68 6.02
CA SER A 151 2.49 6.05 6.05
C SER A 151 1.50 7.00 6.77
N PRO A 152 1.92 8.24 7.11
CA PRO A 152 1.02 9.25 7.63
C PRO A 152 -0.14 9.63 6.68
N GLU A 153 0.10 9.62 5.37
CA GLU A 153 -0.93 9.96 4.36
C GLU A 153 -2.02 8.89 4.29
N HIS A 154 -1.61 7.61 4.32
CA HIS A 154 -2.54 6.48 4.36
C HIS A 154 -3.42 6.54 5.62
N MET A 155 -2.84 6.85 6.78
CA MET A 155 -3.59 7.04 8.03
C MET A 155 -4.63 8.17 7.91
N ARG A 156 -4.25 9.31 7.33
CA ARG A 156 -5.15 10.45 7.16
C ARG A 156 -6.37 10.10 6.30
N TRP A 157 -6.14 9.43 5.17
CA TRP A 157 -7.25 9.00 4.32
C TRP A 157 -8.07 7.89 4.95
N TRP A 158 -7.43 6.98 5.68
CA TRP A 158 -8.15 5.95 6.43
C TRP A 158 -9.07 6.54 7.49
N LEU A 159 -8.63 7.55 8.24
CA LEU A 159 -9.48 8.31 9.17
C LEU A 159 -10.69 8.94 8.46
N ALA A 160 -10.48 9.52 7.27
CA ALA A 160 -11.57 10.08 6.48
C ALA A 160 -12.56 9.01 5.98
N ILE A 161 -12.07 7.82 5.63
CA ILE A 161 -12.89 6.65 5.30
C ILE A 161 -13.70 6.22 6.52
N THR A 162 -13.05 5.98 7.66
CA THR A 162 -13.72 5.61 8.92
C THR A 162 -14.82 6.60 9.29
N GLU A 163 -14.56 7.90 9.15
CA GLU A 163 -15.54 8.94 9.44
C GLU A 163 -16.71 8.93 8.46
N SER A 164 -16.47 8.70 7.17
CA SER A 164 -17.55 8.54 6.20
C SER A 164 -18.41 7.30 6.46
N VAL A 165 -17.81 6.21 6.94
CA VAL A 165 -18.56 5.00 7.37
C VAL A 165 -19.41 5.31 8.61
N ARG A 166 -18.89 6.07 9.57
CA ARG A 166 -19.65 6.54 10.74
C ARG A 166 -20.83 7.42 10.33
N HIS A 167 -20.62 8.38 9.42
CA HIS A 167 -21.71 9.21 8.92
C HIS A 167 -22.76 8.39 8.17
N LEU A 168 -22.34 7.35 7.44
CA LEU A 168 -23.23 6.45 6.74
C LEU A 168 -24.08 5.63 7.72
N SER A 169 -23.51 5.19 8.85
CA SER A 169 -24.24 4.44 9.89
C SER A 169 -25.18 5.33 10.71
N GLU A 170 -24.91 6.61 10.85
CA GLU A 170 -25.72 7.56 11.64
C GLU A 170 -26.77 8.31 10.79
N ALA A 171 -26.66 8.30 9.46
CA ALA A 171 -27.52 9.08 8.57
C ALA A 171 -29.03 8.87 8.81
N ALA A 172 -29.77 9.98 8.97
CA ALA A 172 -31.19 9.96 9.32
C ALA A 172 -32.11 10.10 8.09
N ASP A 173 -31.60 10.63 6.99
CA ASP A 173 -32.36 10.93 5.79
C ASP A 173 -31.65 10.47 4.51
N ARG A 174 -32.41 10.45 3.42
CA ARG A 174 -31.96 10.00 2.09
C ARG A 174 -30.73 10.76 1.60
N ALA A 175 -30.72 12.09 1.77
CA ALA A 175 -29.64 12.93 1.28
C ALA A 175 -28.36 12.70 2.08
N SER A 176 -28.47 12.53 3.40
CA SER A 176 -27.34 12.18 4.27
C SER A 176 -26.70 10.84 3.91
N VAL A 177 -27.51 9.80 3.63
CA VAL A 177 -26.99 8.49 3.19
C VAL A 177 -26.23 8.62 1.87
N GLN A 178 -26.81 9.30 0.89
CA GLN A 178 -26.18 9.48 -0.42
C GLN A 178 -24.89 10.30 -0.32
N PHE A 179 -24.90 11.39 0.46
CA PHE A 179 -23.72 12.21 0.69
C PHE A 179 -22.61 11.44 1.40
N ALA A 180 -22.93 10.66 2.43
CA ALA A 180 -21.96 9.85 3.16
C ALA A 180 -21.36 8.75 2.26
N ALA A 181 -22.19 8.06 1.47
CA ALA A 181 -21.74 7.07 0.49
C ALA A 181 -20.81 7.69 -0.58
N HIS A 182 -21.14 8.90 -1.04
CA HIS A 182 -20.31 9.63 -2.00
C HIS A 182 -18.97 10.03 -1.40
N LYS A 183 -18.96 10.56 -0.16
CA LYS A 183 -17.72 10.87 0.57
C LYS A 183 -16.87 9.64 0.81
N PHE A 184 -17.49 8.51 1.16
CA PHE A 184 -16.81 7.24 1.33
C PHE A 184 -16.05 6.81 0.07
N LEU A 185 -16.71 6.82 -1.09
CA LEU A 185 -16.08 6.45 -2.36
C LEU A 185 -14.96 7.42 -2.78
N ILE A 186 -15.12 8.72 -2.55
CA ILE A 186 -14.04 9.70 -2.81
C ILE A 186 -12.82 9.39 -1.94
N ASN A 187 -13.02 9.25 -0.63
CA ASN A 187 -11.92 9.03 0.30
C ASN A 187 -11.20 7.71 0.02
N LEU A 188 -11.94 6.67 -0.38
CA LEU A 188 -11.37 5.40 -0.81
C LEU A 188 -10.60 5.53 -2.13
N GLY A 189 -11.14 6.27 -3.11
CA GLY A 189 -10.44 6.54 -4.37
C GLY A 189 -9.11 7.27 -4.16
N GLU A 190 -9.07 8.24 -3.26
CA GLU A 190 -7.85 8.96 -2.87
C GLU A 190 -6.86 8.06 -2.13
N PHE A 191 -7.36 7.22 -1.22
CA PHE A 191 -6.54 6.20 -0.55
C PHE A 191 -5.88 5.25 -1.56
N ASP A 192 -6.61 4.84 -2.59
CA ASP A 192 -6.11 3.88 -3.58
C ASP A 192 -5.04 4.46 -4.52
N GLN A 193 -4.99 5.77 -4.69
CA GLN A 193 -3.98 6.42 -5.53
C GLN A 193 -2.62 6.57 -4.82
N LEU A 194 -2.55 6.31 -3.50
CA LEU A 194 -1.31 6.43 -2.74
C LEU A 194 -0.29 5.35 -3.11
N GLN A 195 0.98 5.76 -3.13
CA GLN A 195 2.12 4.88 -3.40
C GLN A 195 2.66 4.25 -2.12
N LEU A 196 3.12 3.00 -2.21
CA LEU A 196 3.70 2.21 -1.10
C LEU A 196 5.22 2.33 -0.96
#